data_AF-A0A6P1ZH22-F1
#
_entry.id   AF-A0A6P1ZH22-F1
#
_cell.length_a   1.000
_cell.length_b   1.000
_cell.length_c   1.000
_cell.angle_alpha   90.00
_cell.angle_beta   90.00
_cell.angle_gamma   90.00
#
_symmetry.space_group_name_H-M   'P 1'
#
loop_
_entity.id
_entity.type
_entity.pdbx_description
1 polymer ?
#
loop_
_entity_poly.entity_id
_entity_poly.type
_entity_poly.pdbx_seq_one_letter_code
_entity_poly.pdbx_strand_id
1 'polypeptide(L)'
;MDITLYESFTDADEKGLKDRAKAFLRAFIDSFADEKEKEIWVWRYLEGIDVFREYIKLRYEIFEELVFPVLFRGFQSDHQKSLMWLGLLIPNLNQSMVAEDVREEIIESKCLVKAVELDPEDYVAKAVLLLRLIDAFEYVQHEWPNGLVYYYKIFDLQKCAEFKSKVALARELDVKKQYGEFLDKFEERIKTYERRFRERLE
;
A
#
# COMPACT_ATOMS: atom_id res chain seq x y z
N MET A 1 18.31 7.18 -20.85
CA MET A 1 16.89 7.51 -20.68
C MET A 1 16.57 8.77 -21.45
N ASP A 2 15.69 8.66 -22.43
CA ASP A 2 15.17 9.81 -23.18
C ASP A 2 13.89 10.35 -22.52
N ILE A 3 14.04 11.41 -21.70
CA ILE A 3 12.90 11.98 -20.96
C ILE A 3 11.83 12.57 -21.86
N THR A 4 12.17 12.98 -23.09
CA THR A 4 11.21 13.60 -24.02
C THR A 4 10.13 12.61 -24.47
N LEU A 5 10.44 11.30 -24.45
CA LEU A 5 9.48 10.23 -24.70
C LEU A 5 8.47 10.11 -23.55
N TYR A 6 8.91 10.31 -22.31
CA TYR A 6 8.01 10.31 -21.15
C TYR A 6 7.08 11.53 -21.18
N GLU A 7 7.61 12.71 -21.48
CA GLU A 7 6.81 13.94 -21.64
C GLU A 7 5.78 13.79 -22.78
N SER A 8 6.19 13.20 -23.91
CA SER A 8 5.31 12.91 -25.04
C SER A 8 4.24 11.87 -24.67
N PHE A 9 4.59 10.89 -23.84
CA PHE A 9 3.62 9.96 -23.26
C PHE A 9 2.59 10.72 -22.42
N THR A 10 3.01 11.56 -21.48
CA THR A 10 2.11 12.33 -20.61
C THR A 10 1.16 13.22 -21.42
N ASP A 11 1.67 13.98 -22.39
CA ASP A 11 0.85 14.82 -23.27
C ASP A 11 -0.17 14.00 -24.10
N ALA A 12 0.25 12.85 -24.64
CA ALA A 12 -0.64 11.97 -25.40
C ALA A 12 -1.72 11.33 -24.52
N ASP A 13 -1.39 10.96 -23.28
CA ASP A 13 -2.30 10.36 -22.31
C ASP A 13 -3.37 11.35 -21.86
N GLU A 14 -2.95 12.59 -21.54
CA GLU A 14 -3.86 13.69 -21.20
C GLU A 14 -4.84 14.02 -22.33
N LYS A 15 -4.42 13.87 -23.59
CA LYS A 15 -5.26 14.04 -24.78
C LYS A 15 -6.12 12.81 -25.12
N GLY A 16 -6.02 11.73 -24.35
CA GLY A 16 -6.75 10.48 -24.59
C GLY A 16 -6.28 9.69 -25.82
N LEU A 17 -5.07 9.97 -26.34
CA LEU A 17 -4.50 9.32 -27.53
C LEU A 17 -3.82 7.99 -27.16
N LYS A 18 -4.62 7.00 -26.77
CA LYS A 18 -4.17 5.74 -26.15
C LYS A 18 -3.05 5.02 -26.88
N ASP A 19 -3.17 4.83 -28.21
CA ASP A 19 -2.15 4.09 -28.97
C ASP A 19 -0.81 4.84 -29.04
N ARG A 20 -0.86 6.18 -29.15
CA ARG A 20 0.34 7.02 -29.12
C ARG A 20 0.98 7.04 -27.75
N ALA A 21 0.17 7.22 -26.70
CA ALA A 21 0.62 7.18 -25.32
C ALA A 21 1.30 5.84 -24.99
N LYS A 22 0.76 4.72 -25.48
CA LYS A 22 1.36 3.40 -25.32
C LYS A 22 2.68 3.28 -26.10
N ALA A 23 2.74 3.75 -27.33
CA ALA A 23 3.96 3.72 -28.14
C ALA A 23 5.10 4.55 -27.52
N PHE A 24 4.79 5.78 -27.08
CA PHE A 24 5.76 6.64 -26.39
C PHE A 24 6.25 6.03 -25.09
N LEU A 25 5.36 5.46 -24.28
CA LEU A 25 5.76 4.82 -23.04
C LEU A 25 6.66 3.60 -23.29
N ARG A 26 6.36 2.79 -24.30
CA ARG A 26 7.21 1.64 -24.65
C ARG A 26 8.60 2.11 -25.08
N ALA A 27 8.66 3.10 -25.98
CA ALA A 27 9.92 3.69 -26.41
C ALA A 27 10.70 4.30 -25.24
N PHE A 28 10.00 4.93 -24.29
CA PHE A 28 10.61 5.46 -23.06
C PHE A 28 11.25 4.35 -22.21
N ILE A 29 10.53 3.25 -21.94
CA ILE A 29 11.03 2.10 -21.19
C ILE A 29 12.25 1.47 -21.90
N ASP A 30 12.19 1.37 -23.23
CA ASP A 30 13.29 0.82 -24.04
C ASP A 30 14.49 1.78 -24.15
N SER A 31 14.36 3.06 -23.74
CA SER A 31 15.41 4.08 -23.81
C SER A 31 16.39 4.09 -22.63
N PHE A 32 16.14 3.28 -21.59
CA PHE A 32 17.02 3.18 -20.44
C PHE A 32 18.30 2.42 -20.81
N ALA A 33 19.45 3.00 -20.49
CA ALA A 33 20.76 2.43 -20.82
C ALA A 33 21.12 1.25 -19.92
N ASP A 34 20.77 1.34 -18.63
CA ASP A 34 21.08 0.33 -17.62
C ASP A 34 20.12 0.39 -16.41
N GLU A 35 20.27 -0.57 -15.50
CA GLU A 35 19.47 -0.67 -14.28
C GLU A 35 19.68 0.47 -13.28
N LYS A 36 20.88 1.09 -13.27
CA LYS A 36 21.17 2.21 -12.37
C LYS A 36 20.44 3.47 -12.82
N GLU A 37 20.39 3.71 -14.12
CA GLU A 37 19.62 4.80 -14.70
C GLU A 37 18.11 4.62 -14.42
N LYS A 38 17.59 3.39 -14.53
CA LYS A 38 16.20 3.07 -14.15
C LYS A 38 15.94 3.39 -12.68
N GLU A 39 16.82 2.93 -11.79
CA GLU A 39 16.68 3.17 -10.35
C GLU A 39 16.63 4.67 -10.01
N ILE A 40 17.53 5.47 -10.59
CA ILE A 40 17.54 6.93 -10.41
C ILE A 40 16.21 7.55 -10.85
N TRP A 41 15.68 7.13 -12.00
CA TRP A 41 14.41 7.66 -12.48
C TRP A 41 13.24 7.21 -11.60
N VAL A 42 13.19 5.94 -11.20
CA VAL A 42 12.12 5.40 -10.34
C VAL A 42 12.05 6.19 -9.03
N TRP A 43 13.18 6.42 -8.38
CA TRP A 43 13.17 7.19 -7.12
C TRP A 43 12.69 8.63 -7.33
N ARG A 44 13.14 9.31 -8.39
CA ARG A 44 12.65 10.66 -8.73
C ARG A 44 11.15 10.67 -9.06
N TYR A 45 10.68 9.65 -9.77
CA TYR A 45 9.28 9.50 -10.14
C TYR A 45 8.40 9.31 -8.89
N LEU A 46 8.83 8.43 -7.98
CA LEU A 46 8.14 8.17 -6.72
C LEU A 46 8.17 9.39 -5.77
N GLU A 47 9.28 10.12 -5.70
CA GLU A 47 9.38 11.37 -4.92
C GLU A 47 8.39 12.45 -5.38
N GLY A 48 7.99 12.42 -6.65
CA GLY A 48 6.98 13.33 -7.20
C GLY A 48 5.53 12.96 -6.84
N ILE A 49 5.29 11.82 -6.18
CA ILE A 49 3.96 11.35 -5.81
C ILE A 49 3.62 11.77 -4.38
N ASP A 50 2.44 12.35 -4.20
CA ASP A 50 1.88 12.61 -2.87
C ASP A 50 1.51 11.28 -2.17
N VAL A 51 2.33 10.89 -1.20
CA VAL A 51 2.16 9.66 -0.41
C VAL A 51 0.90 9.66 0.48
N PHE A 52 0.31 10.84 0.74
CA PHE A 52 -0.90 10.99 1.54
C PHE A 52 -2.18 10.92 0.69
N ARG A 53 -2.06 10.76 -0.63
CA ARG A 53 -3.21 10.54 -1.50
C ARG A 53 -3.92 9.23 -1.12
N GLU A 54 -5.24 9.30 -1.03
CA GLU A 54 -6.12 8.16 -0.68
C GLU A 54 -5.83 6.93 -1.56
N TYR A 55 -5.67 7.13 -2.86
CA TYR A 55 -5.39 6.07 -3.83
C TYR A 55 -4.21 6.40 -4.73
N ILE A 56 -3.12 5.63 -4.60
CA ILE A 56 -1.97 5.69 -5.50
C ILE A 56 -2.11 4.53 -6.49
N LYS A 57 -2.24 4.87 -7.77
CA LYS A 57 -2.25 3.89 -8.86
C LYS A 57 -1.28 4.30 -9.94
N LEU A 58 -0.28 3.47 -10.13
CA LEU A 58 0.65 3.61 -11.24
C LEU A 58 0.09 2.92 -12.49
N ARG A 59 0.49 3.41 -13.66
CA ARG A 59 0.23 2.73 -14.92
C ARG A 59 0.97 1.38 -14.94
N TYR A 60 0.33 0.33 -15.47
CA TYR A 60 0.85 -1.04 -15.30
C TYR A 60 2.26 -1.21 -15.88
N GLU A 61 2.57 -0.64 -17.05
CA GLU A 61 3.91 -0.75 -17.65
C GLU A 61 4.98 -0.08 -16.76
N ILE A 62 4.65 1.09 -16.18
CA ILE A 62 5.56 1.79 -15.24
C ILE A 62 5.76 0.96 -13.98
N PHE A 63 4.69 0.39 -13.45
CA PHE A 63 4.77 -0.43 -12.24
C PHE A 63 5.60 -1.69 -12.49
N GLU A 64 5.24 -2.51 -13.48
CA GLU A 64 5.84 -3.82 -13.69
C GLU A 64 7.27 -3.76 -14.22
N GLU A 65 7.54 -2.87 -15.19
CA GLU A 65 8.82 -2.87 -15.90
C GLU A 65 9.88 -1.97 -15.25
N LEU A 66 9.45 -0.96 -14.47
CA LEU A 66 10.36 0.02 -13.87
C LEU A 66 10.32 -0.02 -12.34
N VAL A 67 9.16 0.23 -11.74
CA VAL A 67 9.05 0.48 -10.28
C VAL A 67 9.21 -0.81 -9.48
N PHE A 68 8.45 -1.85 -9.78
CA PHE A 68 8.43 -3.10 -9.03
C PHE A 68 9.83 -3.75 -8.95
N PRO A 69 10.62 -3.89 -10.04
CA PRO A 69 11.95 -4.47 -9.95
C PRO A 69 12.89 -3.72 -9.00
N VAL A 70 12.85 -2.38 -9.00
CA VAL A 70 13.66 -1.54 -8.10
C VAL A 70 13.22 -1.73 -6.65
N LEU A 71 11.90 -1.68 -6.40
CA LEU A 71 11.37 -1.84 -5.06
C LEU A 71 11.59 -3.25 -4.51
N PHE A 72 11.46 -4.29 -5.34
CA PHE A 72 11.64 -5.68 -4.94
C PHE A 72 13.09 -5.98 -4.55
N ARG A 73 14.08 -5.44 -5.26
CA ARG A 73 15.50 -5.53 -4.82
C ARG A 73 15.70 -4.89 -3.44
N GLY A 74 15.04 -3.77 -3.18
CA GLY A 74 15.06 -3.13 -1.88
C GLY A 74 14.35 -3.95 -0.80
N PHE A 75 13.23 -4.59 -1.13
CA PHE A 75 12.55 -5.54 -0.24
C PHE A 75 13.46 -6.68 0.20
N GLN A 76 14.18 -7.28 -0.75
CA GLN A 76 15.13 -8.37 -0.49
C GLN A 76 16.33 -7.96 0.38
N SER A 77 16.56 -6.66 0.55
CA SER A 77 17.68 -6.08 1.32
C SER A 77 17.24 -5.23 2.50
N ASP A 78 15.97 -5.34 2.92
CA ASP A 78 15.37 -4.55 4.00
C ASP A 78 15.59 -3.03 3.84
N HIS A 79 15.53 -2.55 2.59
CA HIS A 79 15.60 -1.11 2.31
C HIS A 79 14.29 -0.43 2.71
N GLN A 80 14.36 0.41 3.75
CA GLN A 80 13.20 1.05 4.38
C GLN A 80 12.26 1.75 3.39
N LYS A 81 12.77 2.60 2.49
CA LYS A 81 11.93 3.31 1.51
C LYS A 81 11.26 2.35 0.52
N SER A 82 11.94 1.27 0.14
CA SER A 82 11.36 0.28 -0.77
C SER A 82 10.20 -0.46 -0.13
N LEU A 83 10.34 -0.83 1.16
CA LEU A 83 9.27 -1.40 1.95
C LEU A 83 8.07 -0.44 2.08
N MET A 84 8.34 0.84 2.34
CA MET A 84 7.27 1.85 2.40
C MET A 84 6.48 1.90 1.08
N TRP A 85 7.17 2.03 -0.04
CA TRP A 85 6.53 2.12 -1.36
C TRP A 85 5.81 0.83 -1.79
N LEU A 86 6.36 -0.36 -1.49
CA LEU A 86 5.64 -1.62 -1.76
C LEU A 86 4.35 -1.70 -0.95
N GLY A 87 4.38 -1.28 0.31
CA GLY A 87 3.19 -1.21 1.15
C GLY A 87 2.12 -0.26 0.59
N LEU A 88 2.52 0.89 0.05
CA LEU A 88 1.62 1.83 -0.61
C LEU A 88 1.07 1.31 -1.95
N LEU A 89 1.84 0.49 -2.67
CA LEU A 89 1.52 0.00 -4.00
C LEU A 89 0.94 -1.42 -4.02
N ILE A 90 0.46 -1.94 -2.88
CA ILE A 90 -0.28 -3.22 -2.83
C ILE A 90 -1.43 -3.27 -3.86
N PRO A 91 -2.23 -2.20 -4.09
CA PRO A 91 -3.26 -2.23 -5.14
C PRO A 91 -2.70 -2.45 -6.55
N ASN A 92 -1.52 -1.90 -6.86
CA ASN A 92 -0.81 -2.15 -8.11
C ASN A 92 -0.33 -3.60 -8.19
N LEU A 93 0.24 -4.13 -7.10
CA LEU A 93 0.70 -5.51 -7.01
C LEU A 93 -0.46 -6.51 -7.25
N ASN A 94 -1.63 -6.26 -6.66
CA ASN A 94 -2.83 -7.09 -6.84
C ASN A 94 -3.33 -7.12 -8.29
N GLN A 95 -3.04 -6.09 -9.09
CA GLN A 95 -3.45 -5.98 -10.50
C GLN A 95 -2.33 -6.40 -11.47
N SER A 96 -1.14 -6.70 -10.95
CA SER A 96 0.03 -7.03 -11.77
C SER A 96 0.08 -8.51 -12.17
N MET A 97 0.98 -8.82 -13.09
CA MET A 97 1.36 -10.17 -13.52
C MET A 97 2.51 -10.75 -12.67
N VAL A 98 2.88 -10.12 -11.55
CA VAL A 98 3.86 -10.67 -10.60
C VAL A 98 3.37 -12.02 -10.08
N ALA A 99 4.30 -12.98 -9.96
CA ALA A 99 4.04 -14.32 -9.49
C ALA A 99 3.33 -14.32 -8.13
N GLU A 100 2.39 -15.27 -7.96
CA GLU A 100 1.48 -15.31 -6.81
C GLU A 100 2.23 -15.49 -5.49
N ASP A 101 3.24 -16.36 -5.46
CA ASP A 101 4.11 -16.59 -4.30
C ASP A 101 4.86 -15.33 -3.86
N VAL A 102 5.46 -14.61 -4.81
CA VAL A 102 6.15 -13.33 -4.53
C VAL A 102 5.18 -12.27 -4.02
N ARG A 103 3.97 -12.24 -4.58
CA ARG A 103 2.92 -11.31 -4.15
C ARG A 103 2.47 -11.59 -2.73
N GLU A 104 2.19 -12.84 -2.41
CA GLU A 104 1.79 -13.28 -1.07
C GLU A 104 2.87 -12.94 -0.04
N GLU A 105 4.14 -13.24 -0.35
CA GLU A 105 5.27 -12.90 0.51
C GLU A 105 5.32 -11.40 0.85
N ILE A 106 5.17 -10.53 -0.16
CA ILE A 106 5.17 -9.08 0.04
C ILE A 106 3.97 -8.65 0.90
N ILE A 107 2.77 -9.15 0.63
CA ILE A 107 1.56 -8.79 1.39
C ILE A 107 1.69 -9.24 2.85
N GLU A 108 2.14 -10.47 3.09
CA GLU A 108 2.30 -11.04 4.43
C GLU A 108 3.42 -10.36 5.23
N SER A 109 4.42 -9.82 4.55
CA SER A 109 5.54 -9.14 5.21
C SER A 109 5.16 -7.87 5.96
N LYS A 110 3.94 -7.34 5.75
CA LYS A 110 3.46 -6.07 6.34
C LYS A 110 4.45 -4.93 6.10
N CYS A 111 4.83 -4.67 4.85
CA CYS A 111 5.96 -3.78 4.49
C CYS A 111 5.96 -2.43 5.21
N LEU A 112 4.80 -1.77 5.38
CA LEU A 112 4.71 -0.49 6.09
C LEU A 112 5.12 -0.58 7.57
N VAL A 113 4.77 -1.68 8.26
CA VAL A 113 5.17 -1.91 9.65
C VAL A 113 6.69 -2.08 9.71
N LYS A 114 7.24 -2.95 8.85
CA LYS A 114 8.70 -3.15 8.76
C LYS A 114 9.45 -1.86 8.44
N ALA A 115 8.91 -1.01 7.56
CA ALA A 115 9.53 0.27 7.23
C ALA A 115 9.64 1.19 8.45
N VAL A 116 8.61 1.23 9.31
CA VAL A 116 8.62 2.00 10.57
C VAL A 116 9.55 1.37 11.61
N GLU A 117 9.65 0.04 11.66
CA GLU A 117 10.57 -0.66 12.56
C GLU A 117 12.04 -0.40 12.21
N LEU A 118 12.36 -0.29 10.91
CA LEU A 118 13.71 -0.01 10.42
C LEU A 118 14.15 1.43 10.66
N ASP A 119 13.24 2.39 10.53
CA ASP A 119 13.49 3.79 10.89
C ASP A 119 12.32 4.37 11.70
N PRO A 120 12.38 4.25 13.04
CA PRO A 120 11.36 4.81 13.91
C PRO A 120 11.30 6.34 13.90
N GLU A 121 12.29 7.06 13.37
CA GLU A 121 12.25 8.52 13.33
C GLU A 121 11.62 9.04 12.02
N ASP A 122 11.34 8.16 11.05
CA ASP A 122 10.63 8.51 9.83
C ASP A 122 9.15 8.82 10.11
N TYR A 123 8.88 10.11 10.29
CA TYR A 123 7.53 10.62 10.53
C TYR A 123 6.59 10.41 9.34
N VAL A 124 7.12 10.33 8.10
CA VAL A 124 6.32 10.11 6.90
C VAL A 124 5.83 8.67 6.88
N ALA A 125 6.74 7.71 7.09
CA ALA A 125 6.38 6.29 7.16
C ALA A 125 5.36 6.02 8.28
N LYS A 126 5.55 6.63 9.46
CA LYS A 126 4.60 6.54 10.57
C LYS A 126 3.23 7.11 10.23
N ALA A 127 3.18 8.31 9.63
CA ALA A 127 1.93 8.95 9.24
C ALA A 127 1.19 8.16 8.16
N VAL A 128 1.92 7.63 7.16
CA VAL A 128 1.37 6.76 6.12
C VAL A 128 0.81 5.48 6.72
N LEU A 129 1.55 4.80 7.60
CA LEU A 129 1.06 3.59 8.27
C LEU A 129 -0.21 3.87 9.09
N LEU A 130 -0.23 4.98 9.84
CA LEU A 130 -1.42 5.39 10.58
C LEU A 130 -2.62 5.58 9.66
N LEU A 131 -2.48 6.37 8.59
CA LEU A 131 -3.56 6.59 7.62
C LEU A 131 -4.08 5.28 7.04
N ARG A 132 -3.20 4.35 6.65
CA ARG A 132 -3.63 3.05 6.11
C ARG A 132 -4.31 2.16 7.14
N LEU A 133 -3.95 2.26 8.41
CA LEU A 133 -4.70 1.59 9.48
C LEU A 133 -6.09 2.21 9.64
N ILE A 134 -6.21 3.53 9.61
CA ILE A 134 -7.51 4.22 9.69
C ILE A 134 -8.40 3.85 8.49
N ASP A 135 -7.90 3.96 7.25
CA ASP A 135 -8.62 3.55 6.04
C ASP A 135 -9.15 2.11 6.15
N ALA A 136 -8.31 1.20 6.64
CA ALA A 136 -8.69 -0.20 6.81
C ALA A 136 -9.77 -0.37 7.89
N PHE A 137 -9.73 0.40 8.98
CA PHE A 137 -10.77 0.37 10.01
C PHE A 137 -12.08 0.95 9.50
N GLU A 138 -12.04 2.06 8.75
CA GLU A 138 -13.22 2.67 8.12
C GLU A 138 -13.89 1.69 7.16
N TYR A 139 -13.11 1.06 6.28
CA TYR A 139 -13.61 0.02 5.38
C TYR A 139 -14.31 -1.11 6.15
N VAL A 140 -13.66 -1.64 7.19
CA VAL A 140 -14.25 -2.71 8.03
C VAL A 140 -15.52 -2.25 8.76
N GLN A 141 -15.59 -0.99 9.18
CA GLN A 141 -16.80 -0.44 9.79
C GLN A 141 -17.96 -0.32 8.81
N HIS A 142 -17.69 0.10 7.57
CA HIS A 142 -18.71 0.20 6.51
C HIS A 142 -19.26 -1.17 6.12
N GLU A 143 -18.38 -2.17 6.10
CA GLU A 143 -18.74 -3.55 5.84
C GLU A 143 -19.36 -4.26 7.05
N TRP A 144 -19.56 -3.59 8.19
CA TRP A 144 -20.10 -4.22 9.39
C TRP A 144 -21.64 -4.33 9.38
N PRO A 145 -22.25 -5.48 9.76
CA PRO A 145 -21.64 -6.78 10.02
C PRO A 145 -21.56 -7.66 8.76
N ASN A 146 -22.08 -7.21 7.61
CA ASN A 146 -22.36 -8.05 6.45
C ASN A 146 -21.14 -8.37 5.59
N GLY A 147 -20.26 -7.41 5.30
CA GLY A 147 -18.98 -7.66 4.64
C GLY A 147 -17.98 -8.40 5.52
N LEU A 148 -18.14 -8.36 6.85
CA LEU A 148 -17.49 -9.32 7.75
C LEU A 148 -18.01 -10.75 7.62
N VAL A 149 -19.18 -10.97 7.01
CA VAL A 149 -19.79 -12.29 6.80
C VAL A 149 -19.57 -12.77 5.35
N TYR A 150 -19.51 -11.86 4.38
CA TYR A 150 -19.42 -12.20 2.95
C TYR A 150 -17.98 -12.34 2.43
N TYR A 151 -17.03 -11.52 2.90
CA TYR A 151 -15.61 -11.65 2.54
C TYR A 151 -14.81 -12.52 3.53
N TYR A 152 -15.32 -12.69 4.76
CA TYR A 152 -14.76 -13.60 5.75
C TYR A 152 -15.89 -14.44 6.35
N LYS A 153 -16.06 -15.70 5.90
CA LYS A 153 -16.83 -16.70 6.68
C LYS A 153 -16.19 -17.01 8.07
N ILE A 154 -15.21 -16.22 8.51
CA ILE A 154 -14.22 -16.48 9.56
C ILE A 154 -13.83 -15.14 10.23
N PHE A 155 -14.77 -14.35 10.74
CA PHE A 155 -14.41 -13.37 11.79
C PHE A 155 -14.50 -14.08 13.13
N ASP A 156 -13.42 -14.74 13.49
CA ASP A 156 -13.27 -15.50 14.72
C ASP A 156 -12.55 -14.67 15.80
N LEU A 157 -12.25 -15.30 16.93
CA LEU A 157 -11.51 -14.67 18.01
C LEU A 157 -10.08 -14.27 17.60
N GLN A 158 -9.47 -14.94 16.63
CA GLN A 158 -8.14 -14.59 16.12
C GLN A 158 -8.21 -13.26 15.35
N LYS A 159 -9.21 -13.06 14.49
CA LYS A 159 -9.40 -11.78 13.81
C LYS A 159 -9.69 -10.64 14.77
N CYS A 160 -10.47 -10.89 15.83
CA CYS A 160 -10.65 -9.90 16.89
C CYS A 160 -9.32 -9.50 17.54
N ALA A 161 -8.42 -10.47 17.81
CA ALA A 161 -7.10 -10.20 18.35
C ALA A 161 -6.22 -9.41 17.36
N GLU A 162 -6.22 -9.77 16.07
CA GLU A 162 -5.48 -9.04 15.03
C GLU A 162 -5.91 -7.56 14.97
N PHE A 163 -7.22 -7.27 14.98
CA PHE A 163 -7.71 -5.89 14.95
C PHE A 163 -7.39 -5.12 16.22
N LYS A 164 -7.43 -5.76 17.40
CA LYS A 164 -6.98 -5.13 18.65
C LYS A 164 -5.51 -4.72 18.59
N SER A 165 -4.64 -5.59 18.09
CA SER A 165 -3.22 -5.27 17.92
C SER A 165 -3.01 -4.11 16.93
N LYS A 166 -3.78 -4.08 15.83
CA LYS A 166 -3.75 -2.96 14.88
C LYS A 166 -4.25 -1.65 15.50
N VAL A 167 -5.29 -1.69 16.34
CA VAL A 167 -5.78 -0.50 17.07
C VAL A 167 -4.73 0.01 18.05
N ALA A 168 -4.06 -0.88 18.79
CA ALA A 168 -2.98 -0.50 19.69
C ALA A 168 -1.85 0.22 18.92
N LEU A 169 -1.40 -0.34 17.80
CA LEU A 169 -0.41 0.28 16.93
C LEU A 169 -0.88 1.64 16.40
N ALA A 170 -2.13 1.77 15.96
CA ALA A 170 -2.67 3.05 15.50
C ALA A 170 -2.65 4.11 16.61
N ARG A 171 -2.91 3.74 17.86
CA ARG A 171 -2.81 4.67 19.01
C ARG A 171 -1.38 5.11 19.28
N GLU A 172 -0.41 4.21 19.13
CA GLU A 172 1.01 4.54 19.29
C GLU A 172 1.47 5.54 18.21
N LEU A 173 0.98 5.39 16.98
CA LEU A 173 1.29 6.28 15.87
C LEU A 173 0.54 7.62 15.94
N ASP A 174 -0.67 7.66 16.51
CA ASP A 174 -1.50 8.85 16.66
C ASP A 174 -1.06 9.74 17.84
N VAL A 175 0.17 10.24 17.79
CA VAL A 175 0.77 11.08 18.85
C VAL A 175 -0.06 12.34 19.13
N LYS A 176 -0.72 12.88 18.11
CA LYS A 176 -1.58 14.07 18.21
C LYS A 176 -3.01 13.76 18.65
N LYS A 177 -3.35 12.48 18.83
CA LYS A 177 -4.69 12.00 19.23
C LYS A 177 -5.81 12.49 18.30
N GLN A 178 -5.51 12.61 17.00
CA GLN A 178 -6.48 13.05 16.00
C GLN A 178 -7.61 12.04 15.78
N TYR A 179 -7.32 10.75 15.96
CA TYR A 179 -8.24 9.65 15.73
C TYR A 179 -8.73 9.00 17.03
N GLY A 180 -8.44 9.60 18.20
CA GLY A 180 -8.74 9.00 19.50
C GLY A 180 -10.20 8.53 19.66
N GLU A 181 -11.17 9.40 19.37
CA GLU A 181 -12.60 9.06 19.46
C GLU A 181 -13.00 7.96 18.46
N PHE A 182 -12.44 7.99 17.25
CA PHE A 182 -12.70 6.97 16.23
C PHE A 182 -12.17 5.60 16.67
N LEU A 183 -10.93 5.55 17.18
CA LEU A 183 -10.30 4.32 17.66
C LEU A 183 -11.05 3.74 18.86
N ASP A 184 -11.52 4.58 19.79
CA ASP A 184 -12.34 4.14 20.93
C ASP A 184 -13.63 3.46 20.48
N LYS A 185 -14.37 4.10 19.56
CA LYS A 185 -15.62 3.53 19.01
C LYS A 185 -15.36 2.24 18.24
N PHE A 186 -14.27 2.17 17.47
CA PHE A 186 -13.94 0.96 16.72
C PHE A 186 -13.59 -0.20 17.65
N GLU A 187 -12.79 0.06 18.69
CA GLU A 187 -12.41 -0.94 19.69
C GLU A 187 -13.61 -1.47 20.47
N GLU A 188 -14.57 -0.61 20.83
CA GLU A 188 -15.82 -1.01 21.48
C GLU A 188 -16.65 -1.96 20.60
N ARG A 189 -16.69 -1.70 19.28
CA ARG A 189 -17.37 -2.59 18.33
C ARG A 189 -16.71 -3.96 18.26
N ILE A 190 -15.37 -4.02 18.22
CA ILE A 190 -14.63 -5.29 18.25
C ILE A 190 -14.95 -6.08 19.53
N LYS A 191 -14.93 -5.43 20.71
CA LYS A 191 -15.27 -6.07 22.00
C LYS A 191 -16.70 -6.59 22.02
N THR A 192 -17.64 -5.82 21.49
CA THR A 192 -19.05 -6.23 21.40
C THR A 192 -19.23 -7.48 20.54
N TYR A 193 -18.50 -7.57 19.43
CA TYR A 193 -18.52 -8.75 18.56
C TYR A 193 -17.92 -9.97 19.22
N GLU A 194 -16.72 -9.83 19.79
CA GLU A 194 -16.01 -10.90 20.47
C GLU A 194 -16.88 -11.53 21.56
N ARG A 195 -17.59 -10.71 22.35
CA ARG A 195 -18.55 -11.18 23.34
C ARG A 195 -19.68 -12.00 22.69
N ARG A 196 -20.34 -11.45 21.67
CA ARG A 196 -21.44 -12.14 20.96
C ARG A 196 -20.98 -13.44 20.30
N PHE A 197 -19.74 -13.50 19.84
CA PHE A 197 -19.17 -14.71 19.24
C PHE A 197 -18.96 -15.80 20.31
N ARG A 198 -18.42 -15.45 21.48
CA ARG A 198 -18.28 -16.38 22.61
C ARG A 198 -19.63 -16.92 23.09
N GLU A 199 -20.62 -16.05 23.24
CA GLU A 199 -21.99 -16.43 23.64
C GLU A 199 -22.68 -17.39 22.66
N ARG A 200 -22.24 -17.46 21.39
CA ARG A 200 -22.77 -18.40 20.38
C ARG A 200 -22.05 -19.74 20.35
N LEU A 201 -20.89 -19.85 20.98
CA LEU A 201 -20.11 -21.09 21.09
C LEU A 201 -20.45 -21.88 22.36
N GLU A 202 -21.07 -21.22 23.33
CA GLU A 202 -21.63 -21.78 24.57
C GLU A 202 -23.06 -22.32 24.35
#